data_AF-A0A484VV86-F1
#
_entry.id   AF-A0A484VV86-F1
#
_cell.length_a   1.000
_cell.length_b   1.000
_cell.length_c   1.000
_cell.angle_alpha   90.00
_cell.angle_beta   90.00
_cell.angle_gamma   90.00
#
_symmetry.space_group_name_H-M   'P 1'
#
loop_
_entity.id
_entity.type
_entity.pdbx_description
1 polymer ?
#
loop_
_entity_poly.entity_id
_entity_poly.type
_entity_poly.pdbx_seq_one_letter_code
_entity_poly.pdbx_strand_id
1 'polypeptide(L)'
;MGGIALHRHGVTFSPYPVKETFGIARLSEPESGIELSTPDGTVWTDRWGQAVVPGLREWQKSQIVINANSLPQGMDLSNGIQTLSAAYGSFSQVDFRVLQTRRVMLDVKKPNGEWLTRGLSVVDKDSNYIVSVMDNGSVFIPDATDSPELFVVDDSRVRICQIHYALSEEKNKEAYYEKAQGVCK
;
A
#
# COMPACT_ATOMS: atom_id res chain seq x y z
N MET A 1 18.02 -0.14 -27.72
CA MET A 1 18.90 0.83 -27.04
C MET A 1 18.09 1.43 -25.90
N GLY A 2 18.66 1.58 -24.70
CA GLY A 2 17.98 2.17 -23.54
C GLY A 2 18.36 3.64 -23.33
N GLY A 3 18.09 4.19 -22.15
CA GLY A 3 18.43 5.56 -21.80
C GLY A 3 18.58 5.79 -20.31
N ILE A 4 19.05 6.99 -19.93
CA ILE A 4 19.27 7.40 -18.55
C ILE A 4 18.76 8.83 -18.40
N ALA A 5 18.05 9.11 -17.31
CA ALA A 5 17.58 10.45 -16.96
C ALA A 5 18.21 10.89 -15.64
N LEU A 6 18.82 12.08 -15.62
CA LEU A 6 19.27 12.76 -14.42
C LEU A 6 18.23 13.81 -14.03
N HIS A 7 17.76 13.78 -12.78
CA HIS A 7 16.73 14.69 -12.28
C HIS A 7 16.92 14.95 -10.78
N ARG A 8 16.09 15.82 -10.21
CA ARG A 8 16.22 16.28 -8.80
C ARG A 8 16.19 15.17 -7.74
N HIS A 9 15.72 13.97 -8.10
CA HIS A 9 15.58 12.82 -7.20
C HIS A 9 16.57 11.69 -7.55
N GLY A 10 17.60 11.99 -8.35
CA GLY A 10 18.69 11.06 -8.66
C GLY A 10 18.77 10.70 -10.15
N VAL A 11 19.14 9.45 -10.40
CA VAL A 11 19.36 8.90 -11.74
C VAL A 11 18.44 7.70 -11.93
N THR A 12 17.61 7.76 -12.96
CA THR A 12 16.68 6.67 -13.30
C THR A 12 17.02 6.12 -14.69
N PHE A 13 17.02 4.80 -14.82
CA PHE A 13 17.29 4.11 -16.09
C PHE A 13 16.00 3.85 -16.87
N SER A 14 16.11 3.79 -18.19
CA SER A 14 14.99 3.48 -19.08
C SER A 14 15.34 2.31 -20.00
N PRO A 15 14.43 1.34 -20.18
CA PRO A 15 14.62 0.28 -21.16
C PRO A 15 14.48 0.80 -22.61
N TYR A 16 13.91 1.99 -22.80
CA TYR A 16 13.75 2.65 -24.10
C TYR A 16 14.64 3.89 -24.21
N PRO A 17 14.94 4.39 -25.41
CA PRO A 17 15.62 5.67 -25.58
C PRO A 17 14.76 6.81 -25.02
N VAL A 18 15.38 7.72 -24.26
CA VAL A 18 14.70 8.91 -23.73
C VAL A 18 14.61 9.96 -24.84
N LYS A 19 13.39 10.42 -25.13
CA LYS A 19 13.12 11.45 -26.14
C LYS A 19 13.33 12.85 -25.57
N GLU A 20 13.24 13.85 -26.45
CA GLU A 20 13.38 15.25 -26.09
C GLU A 20 12.28 15.74 -25.13
N THR A 21 11.04 15.31 -25.34
CA THR A 21 9.93 15.54 -24.40
C THR A 21 9.67 14.26 -23.59
N PHE A 22 10.03 14.26 -22.30
CA PHE A 22 9.98 13.05 -21.45
C PHE A 22 9.55 13.37 -20.02
N GLY A 23 9.42 12.34 -19.18
CA GLY A 23 9.13 12.55 -17.77
C GLY A 23 9.64 11.47 -16.82
N ILE A 24 9.45 11.71 -15.52
CA ILE A 24 9.63 10.72 -14.45
C ILE A 24 8.29 10.46 -13.79
N ALA A 25 7.91 9.19 -13.69
CA ALA A 25 6.88 8.73 -12.79
C ALA A 25 7.52 8.29 -11.46
N ARG A 26 6.91 8.70 -10.34
CA ARG A 26 7.41 8.37 -9.00
C ARG A 26 6.27 7.91 -8.09
N LEU A 27 6.51 6.86 -7.32
CA LEU A 27 5.60 6.43 -6.26
C LEU A 27 5.85 7.26 -4.99
N SER A 28 4.80 7.53 -4.21
CA SER A 28 4.95 8.19 -2.89
C SER A 28 5.72 7.33 -1.89
N GLU A 29 5.69 6.01 -2.07
CA GLU A 29 6.41 5.02 -1.26
C GLU A 29 7.40 4.26 -2.17
N PRO A 30 8.69 4.10 -1.78
CA PRO A 30 9.66 3.37 -2.57
C PRO A 30 9.26 1.89 -2.74
N GLU A 31 9.08 1.49 -4.00
CA GLU A 31 8.85 0.09 -4.38
C GLU A 31 9.34 -0.17 -5.80
N SER A 32 10.06 -1.26 -6.00
CA SER A 32 10.66 -1.60 -7.29
C SER A 32 9.83 -2.59 -8.08
N GLY A 33 10.01 -2.60 -9.40
CA GLY A 33 9.36 -3.58 -10.27
C GLY A 33 7.87 -3.31 -10.50
N ILE A 34 7.35 -2.18 -10.05
CA ILE A 34 5.96 -1.77 -10.34
C ILE A 34 5.88 -1.39 -11.81
N GLU A 35 4.98 -2.02 -12.53
CA GLU A 35 4.82 -1.85 -13.96
C GLU A 35 3.96 -0.62 -14.26
N LEU A 36 4.45 0.22 -15.18
CA LEU A 36 3.72 1.36 -15.72
C LEU A 36 3.59 1.26 -17.23
N SER A 37 2.37 1.45 -17.73
CA SER A 37 2.09 1.66 -19.14
C SER A 37 2.26 3.13 -19.48
N THR A 38 3.06 3.42 -20.52
CA THR A 38 3.31 4.77 -21.03
C THR A 38 3.04 4.82 -22.54
N PRO A 39 2.95 6.01 -23.17
CA PRO A 39 2.71 6.13 -24.60
C PRO A 39 3.76 5.43 -25.49
N ASP A 40 4.96 5.19 -24.96
CA ASP A 40 6.10 4.60 -25.67
C ASP A 40 6.44 3.17 -25.19
N GLY A 41 5.56 2.56 -24.38
CA GLY A 41 5.69 1.19 -23.91
C GLY A 41 5.71 1.05 -22.40
N THR A 42 5.93 -0.19 -21.95
CA THR A 42 5.90 -0.55 -20.54
C THR A 42 7.24 -0.32 -19.87
N VAL A 43 7.24 0.36 -18.73
CA VAL A 43 8.42 0.62 -17.90
C VAL A 43 8.19 0.14 -16.48
N TRP A 44 9.27 0.04 -15.69
CA TRP A 44 9.19 -0.44 -14.30
C TRP A 44 9.87 0.54 -13.36
N THR A 45 9.37 0.60 -12.13
CA THR A 45 10.02 1.39 -11.08
C THR A 45 11.33 0.78 -10.63
N ASP A 46 12.29 1.64 -10.32
CA ASP A 46 13.53 1.29 -9.65
C ASP A 46 13.34 1.14 -8.12
N ARG A 47 14.44 0.87 -7.40
CA ARG A 47 14.44 0.71 -5.92
C ARG A 47 13.88 1.90 -5.14
N TRP A 48 13.82 3.08 -5.76
CA TRP A 48 13.31 4.30 -5.16
C TRP A 48 11.88 4.61 -5.58
N GLY A 49 11.22 3.70 -6.31
CA GLY A 49 9.87 3.90 -6.82
C GLY A 49 9.81 4.79 -8.06
N GLN A 50 10.90 4.93 -8.83
CA GLN A 50 10.98 5.86 -9.96
C GLN A 50 11.07 5.12 -11.30
N ALA A 51 10.36 5.62 -12.31
CA ALA A 51 10.43 5.09 -13.67
C ALA A 51 10.51 6.24 -14.68
N VAL A 52 11.36 6.08 -15.69
CA VAL A 52 11.40 7.03 -16.81
C VAL A 52 10.20 6.79 -17.71
N VAL A 53 9.41 7.84 -17.96
CA VAL A 53 8.43 7.90 -19.05
C VAL A 53 9.19 8.36 -20.30
N PRO A 54 9.54 7.45 -21.24
CA PRO A 54 10.57 7.72 -22.25
C PRO A 54 10.19 8.84 -23.22
N GLY A 55 8.89 9.00 -23.47
CA GLY A 55 8.36 10.09 -24.28
C GLY A 55 6.93 10.47 -23.89
N LEU A 56 6.65 11.75 -24.01
CA LEU A 56 5.33 12.34 -23.86
C LEU A 56 4.89 12.92 -25.21
N ARG A 57 3.59 12.91 -25.48
CA ARG A 57 2.98 13.56 -26.64
C ARG A 57 2.99 15.08 -26.44
N GLU A 58 3.65 15.80 -27.33
CA GLU A 58 3.70 17.27 -27.29
C GLU A 58 2.32 17.87 -27.59
N TRP A 59 1.94 18.89 -26.83
CA TRP A 59 0.65 19.60 -26.99
C TRP A 59 -0.58 18.69 -26.89
N GLN A 60 -0.40 17.47 -26.39
CA GLN A 60 -1.42 16.44 -26.24
C GLN A 60 -1.35 15.82 -24.86
N LYS A 61 -2.44 15.14 -24.48
CA LYS A 61 -2.49 14.39 -23.22
C LYS A 61 -1.76 13.06 -23.38
N SER A 62 -0.82 12.82 -22.47
CA SER A 62 -0.14 11.54 -22.29
C SER A 62 -0.66 10.87 -21.03
N GLN A 63 -1.13 9.64 -21.15
CA GLN A 63 -1.61 8.87 -20.01
C GLN A 63 -0.53 7.91 -19.55
N ILE A 64 -0.31 7.88 -18.24
CA ILE A 64 0.59 6.95 -17.55
C ILE A 64 -0.26 6.16 -16.58
N VAL A 65 -0.19 4.82 -16.67
CA VAL A 65 -1.07 3.93 -15.90
C VAL A 65 -0.23 2.93 -15.13
N ILE A 66 -0.42 2.84 -13.82
CA ILE A 66 0.15 1.76 -13.01
C ILE A 66 -0.66 0.48 -13.20
N ASN A 67 0.02 -0.64 -13.45
CA ASN A 67 -0.60 -1.96 -13.37
C ASN A 67 -0.74 -2.35 -11.89
N ALA A 68 -1.95 -2.24 -11.34
CA ALA A 68 -2.21 -2.55 -9.94
C ALA A 68 -1.87 -4.00 -9.55
N ASN A 69 -1.85 -4.95 -10.50
CA ASN A 69 -1.46 -6.34 -10.23
C ASN A 69 0.04 -6.50 -9.96
N SER A 70 0.86 -5.52 -10.33
CA SER A 70 2.29 -5.52 -10.03
C SER A 70 2.61 -4.97 -8.63
N LEU A 71 1.62 -4.42 -7.92
CA LEU A 71 1.81 -3.93 -6.57
C LEU A 71 1.88 -5.09 -5.56
N PRO A 72 2.71 -4.95 -4.50
CA PRO A 72 2.65 -5.83 -3.36
C PRO A 72 1.26 -5.86 -2.73
N GLN A 73 0.90 -6.97 -2.09
CA GLN A 73 -0.44 -7.19 -1.53
C GLN A 73 -0.84 -6.17 -0.45
N GLY A 74 0.14 -5.61 0.26
CA GLY A 74 -0.05 -4.56 1.27
C GLY A 74 -0.12 -3.14 0.71
N MET A 75 -0.08 -2.96 -0.62
CA MET A 75 -0.09 -1.64 -1.27
C MET A 75 -1.33 -1.51 -2.15
N ASP A 76 -1.97 -0.34 -2.08
CA ASP A 76 -3.13 0.03 -2.88
C ASP A 76 -2.93 1.43 -3.48
N LEU A 77 -3.68 1.78 -4.53
CA LEU A 77 -3.53 3.06 -5.22
C LEU A 77 -4.70 3.98 -4.89
N SER A 78 -4.41 5.23 -4.51
CA SER A 78 -5.47 6.25 -4.49
C SER A 78 -5.93 6.60 -5.90
N ASN A 79 -5.00 6.60 -6.87
CA ASN A 79 -5.27 6.80 -8.28
C ASN A 79 -4.16 6.14 -9.12
N GLY A 80 -4.51 5.15 -9.93
CA GLY A 80 -3.58 4.43 -10.81
C GLY A 80 -3.38 5.06 -12.18
N ILE A 81 -4.08 6.15 -12.50
CA ILE A 81 -4.01 6.80 -13.81
C ILE A 81 -3.61 8.26 -13.63
N GLN A 82 -2.55 8.67 -14.32
CA GLN A 82 -2.13 10.06 -14.38
C GLN A 82 -2.09 10.55 -15.81
N THR A 83 -2.46 11.81 -16.01
CA THR A 83 -2.46 12.45 -17.33
C THR A 83 -1.59 13.69 -17.30
N LEU A 84 -0.65 13.77 -18.23
CA LEU A 84 0.27 14.88 -18.40
C LEU A 84 0.04 15.57 -19.75
N SER A 85 0.36 16.86 -19.82
CA SER A 85 0.44 17.60 -21.07
C SER A 85 1.76 18.36 -21.06
N ALA A 86 2.58 18.11 -22.07
CA ALA A 86 3.95 18.61 -22.13
C ALA A 86 4.12 19.54 -23.34
N ALA A 87 4.87 20.62 -23.14
CA ALA A 87 5.38 21.42 -24.25
C ALA A 87 6.55 20.68 -24.91
N TYR A 88 6.85 21.03 -26.17
CA TYR A 88 8.00 20.47 -26.87
C TYR A 88 9.30 20.72 -26.09
N GLY A 89 10.13 19.68 -25.93
CA GLY A 89 11.41 19.77 -25.22
C GLY A 89 11.29 20.03 -23.72
N SER A 90 10.12 19.77 -23.15
CA SER A 90 9.91 19.90 -21.72
C SER A 90 10.09 18.58 -20.97
N PHE A 91 10.40 18.73 -19.68
CA PHE A 91 10.47 17.66 -18.71
C PHE A 91 9.29 17.75 -17.76
N SER A 92 8.61 16.64 -17.50
CA SER A 92 7.52 16.57 -16.51
C SER A 92 7.77 15.50 -15.45
N GLN A 93 7.32 15.76 -14.22
CA GLN A 93 7.27 14.74 -13.18
C GLN A 93 5.82 14.48 -12.80
N VAL A 94 5.50 13.21 -12.57
CA VAL A 94 4.22 12.77 -12.03
C VAL A 94 4.43 11.91 -10.80
N ASP A 95 3.62 12.15 -9.78
CA ASP A 95 3.63 11.39 -8.54
C ASP A 95 2.36 10.52 -8.44
N PHE A 96 2.53 9.24 -8.15
CA PHE A 96 1.47 8.30 -7.84
C PHE A 96 1.44 8.08 -6.34
N ARG A 97 0.30 8.38 -5.73
CA ARG A 97 0.09 8.15 -4.30
C ARG A 97 -0.33 6.70 -4.09
N VAL A 98 0.51 5.98 -3.37
CA VAL A 98 0.28 4.61 -2.93
C VAL A 98 -0.08 4.64 -1.45
N LEU A 99 -1.09 3.87 -1.08
CA LEU A 99 -1.54 3.64 0.29
C LEU A 99 -0.99 2.29 0.75
N GLN A 100 -0.34 2.27 1.90
CA GLN A 100 0.06 1.02 2.53
C GLN A 100 -1.00 0.62 3.56
N THR A 101 -1.56 -0.57 3.41
CA THR A 101 -2.49 -1.13 4.40
C THR A 101 -1.83 -2.30 5.08
N ARG A 102 -1.74 -2.25 6.41
CA ARG A 102 -1.18 -3.34 7.20
C ARG A 102 -2.30 -4.26 7.70
N ARG A 103 -2.57 -5.36 6.99
CA ARG A 103 -3.57 -6.36 7.40
C ARG A 103 -2.97 -7.34 8.39
N VAL A 104 -3.71 -7.65 9.46
CA VAL A 104 -3.24 -8.57 10.51
C VAL A 104 -4.32 -9.58 10.88
N MET A 105 -3.95 -10.84 10.99
CA MET A 105 -4.73 -11.87 11.66
C MET A 105 -4.18 -12.05 13.08
N LEU A 106 -4.97 -11.68 14.07
CA LEU A 106 -4.65 -11.88 15.49
C LEU A 106 -5.23 -13.19 15.99
N ASP A 107 -4.41 -14.00 16.62
CA ASP A 107 -4.86 -15.15 17.40
C ASP A 107 -4.99 -14.71 18.87
N VAL A 108 -6.22 -14.50 19.34
CA VAL A 108 -6.51 -13.83 20.61
C VAL A 108 -6.90 -14.83 21.70
N LYS A 109 -6.20 -14.73 22.84
CA LYS A 109 -6.52 -15.49 24.05
C LYS A 109 -6.92 -14.58 25.19
N LYS A 110 -7.71 -15.11 26.12
CA LYS A 110 -7.97 -14.52 27.44
C LYS A 110 -6.72 -14.67 28.33
N PRO A 111 -6.63 -13.98 29.48
CA PRO A 111 -5.47 -14.07 30.37
C PRO A 111 -5.29 -15.47 30.97
N ASN A 112 -6.38 -16.26 31.05
CA ASN A 112 -6.37 -17.65 31.50
C ASN A 112 -5.86 -18.65 30.42
N GLY A 113 -5.51 -18.18 29.22
CA GLY A 113 -5.00 -19.00 28.12
C GLY A 113 -6.06 -19.62 27.21
N GLU A 114 -7.35 -19.45 27.53
CA GLU A 114 -8.45 -19.87 26.67
C GLU A 114 -8.57 -18.98 25.44
N TRP A 115 -9.05 -19.54 24.33
CA TRP A 115 -9.38 -18.77 23.14
C TRP A 115 -10.51 -17.77 23.42
N LEU A 116 -10.42 -16.60 22.77
CA LEU A 116 -11.50 -15.63 22.80
C LEU A 116 -12.76 -16.22 22.16
N THR A 117 -13.92 -15.96 22.76
CA THR A 117 -15.19 -16.52 22.30
C THR A 117 -15.57 -15.95 20.93
N ARG A 118 -15.89 -16.83 19.98
CA ARG A 118 -16.41 -16.47 18.67
C ARG A 118 -17.69 -15.62 18.79
N GLY A 119 -17.89 -14.72 17.84
CA GLY A 119 -19.11 -13.92 17.69
C GLY A 119 -19.07 -12.59 18.46
N LEU A 120 -18.16 -12.44 19.41
CA LEU A 120 -17.93 -11.15 20.06
C LEU A 120 -17.47 -10.10 19.04
N SER A 121 -17.88 -8.86 19.24
CA SER A 121 -17.51 -7.77 18.34
C SER A 121 -16.24 -7.09 18.81
N VAL A 122 -15.38 -6.71 17.87
CA VAL A 122 -14.19 -5.90 18.10
C VAL A 122 -14.45 -4.50 17.56
N VAL A 123 -14.23 -3.50 18.40
CA VAL A 123 -14.48 -2.09 18.12
C VAL A 123 -13.22 -1.25 18.37
N ASP A 124 -13.15 -0.08 17.74
CA ASP A 124 -12.10 0.91 18.03
C ASP A 124 -12.38 1.69 19.34
N LYS A 125 -11.49 2.63 19.68
CA LYS A 125 -11.63 3.51 20.84
C LYS A 125 -12.94 4.32 20.85
N ASP A 126 -13.45 4.66 19.67
CA ASP A 126 -14.66 5.46 19.45
C ASP A 126 -15.92 4.57 19.34
N SER A 127 -15.78 3.26 19.59
CA SER A 127 -16.84 2.25 19.53
C SER A 127 -17.41 2.00 18.14
N ASN A 128 -16.65 2.32 17.09
CA ASN A 128 -16.97 1.90 15.73
C ASN A 128 -16.64 0.42 15.57
N TYR A 129 -17.56 -0.32 14.94
CA TYR A 129 -17.36 -1.73 14.64
C TYR A 129 -16.24 -1.93 13.62
N ILE A 130 -15.32 -2.85 13.93
CA ILE A 130 -14.23 -3.24 13.03
C ILE A 130 -14.54 -4.62 12.45
N VAL A 131 -14.70 -5.63 13.32
CA VAL A 131 -14.77 -7.05 12.94
C VAL A 131 -15.36 -7.89 14.08
N SER A 132 -15.85 -9.09 13.77
CA SER A 132 -16.26 -10.08 14.78
C SER A 132 -15.18 -11.15 14.95
N VAL A 133 -15.04 -11.64 16.19
CA VAL A 133 -14.15 -12.77 16.51
C VAL A 133 -14.61 -14.02 15.78
N MET A 134 -13.72 -14.65 15.04
CA MET A 134 -13.94 -15.89 14.29
C MET A 134 -13.64 -17.13 15.15
N ASP A 135 -13.65 -18.30 14.52
CA ASP A 135 -13.26 -19.55 15.17
C ASP A 135 -11.84 -19.47 15.76
N ASN A 136 -11.62 -20.21 16.86
CA ASN A 136 -10.35 -20.27 17.58
C ASN A 136 -9.80 -18.89 18.03
N GLY A 137 -10.68 -17.92 18.29
CA GLY A 137 -10.27 -16.60 18.77
C GLY A 137 -9.54 -15.76 17.72
N SER A 138 -9.61 -16.12 16.43
CA SER A 138 -8.98 -15.37 15.36
C SER A 138 -9.73 -14.07 15.06
N VAL A 139 -9.02 -12.97 14.88
CA VAL A 139 -9.55 -11.63 14.60
C VAL A 139 -8.80 -11.04 13.42
N PHE A 140 -9.50 -10.74 12.33
CA PHE A 140 -8.90 -10.12 11.15
C PHE A 140 -9.02 -8.59 11.20
N ILE A 141 -7.90 -7.92 11.33
CA ILE A 141 -7.80 -6.46 11.34
C ILE A 141 -7.45 -5.99 9.92
N PRO A 142 -8.38 -5.30 9.23
CA PRO A 142 -8.17 -4.89 7.85
C PRO A 142 -7.12 -3.78 7.70
N ASP A 143 -6.91 -2.97 8.74
CA ASP A 143 -5.83 -1.98 8.79
C ASP A 143 -5.33 -1.78 10.22
N ALA A 144 -4.08 -2.21 10.45
CA ALA A 144 -3.35 -2.07 11.69
C ALA A 144 -2.14 -1.14 11.54
N THR A 145 -2.14 -0.25 10.54
CA THR A 145 -1.01 0.64 10.22
C THR A 145 -0.60 1.49 11.42
N ASP A 146 -1.57 2.03 12.15
CA ASP A 146 -1.35 2.87 13.34
C ASP A 146 -1.42 2.09 14.67
N SER A 147 -1.42 0.75 14.61
CA SER A 147 -1.60 -0.14 15.78
C SER A 147 -2.80 0.30 16.65
N PRO A 148 -4.03 0.31 16.09
CA PRO A 148 -5.19 0.83 16.78
C PRO A 148 -5.47 0.09 18.09
N GLU A 149 -6.03 0.82 19.05
CA GLU A 149 -6.60 0.21 20.25
C GLU A 149 -7.88 -0.53 19.89
N LEU A 150 -7.94 -1.81 20.27
CA LEU A 150 -9.03 -2.71 19.95
C LEU A 150 -9.72 -3.16 21.25
N PHE A 151 -11.04 -2.97 21.32
CA PHE A 151 -11.86 -3.37 22.46
C PHE A 151 -12.83 -4.47 22.03
N VAL A 152 -12.98 -5.49 22.86
CA VAL A 152 -13.98 -6.54 22.65
C VAL A 152 -15.26 -6.15 23.39
N VAL A 153 -16.39 -6.23 22.72
CA VAL A 153 -17.72 -5.97 23.30
C VAL A 153 -18.64 -7.17 23.13
N ASP A 154 -19.56 -7.32 24.08
CA ASP A 154 -20.66 -8.28 23.97
C ASP A 154 -21.81 -7.76 23.09
N ASP A 155 -22.87 -8.55 22.96
CA ASP A 155 -24.08 -8.20 22.20
C ASP A 155 -24.79 -6.96 22.76
N SER A 156 -24.58 -6.63 24.04
CA SER A 156 -25.11 -5.43 24.71
C SER A 156 -24.19 -4.21 24.55
N ARG A 157 -23.12 -4.32 23.75
CA ARG A 157 -22.06 -3.30 23.55
C ARG A 157 -21.30 -2.93 24.82
N VAL A 158 -21.30 -3.79 25.82
CA VAL A 158 -20.49 -3.61 27.03
C VAL A 158 -19.07 -4.08 26.73
N ARG A 159 -18.07 -3.23 27.05
CA ARG A 159 -16.65 -3.59 26.88
C ARG A 159 -16.28 -4.71 27.85
N ILE A 160 -15.81 -5.81 27.30
CA ILE A 160 -15.35 -6.99 28.03
C ILE A 160 -13.85 -6.86 28.35
N CYS A 161 -13.05 -6.44 27.38
CA CYS A 161 -11.59 -6.34 27.50
C CYS A 161 -10.99 -5.48 26.38
N GLN A 162 -9.72 -5.13 26.54
CA GLN A 162 -8.86 -4.57 25.49
C GLN A 162 -7.93 -5.66 24.94
N ILE A 163 -7.78 -5.74 23.61
CA ILE A 163 -6.82 -6.65 22.98
C ILE A 163 -5.45 -5.98 22.99
N HIS A 164 -4.52 -6.56 23.72
CA HIS A 164 -3.10 -6.20 23.68
C HIS A 164 -2.37 -7.10 22.70
N TYR A 165 -1.73 -6.51 21.70
CA TYR A 165 -0.94 -7.20 20.69
C TYR A 165 0.30 -6.36 20.34
N ALA A 166 1.31 -7.01 19.77
CA ALA A 166 2.49 -6.35 19.27
C ALA A 166 2.76 -6.82 17.84
N LEU A 167 3.08 -5.88 16.96
CA LEU A 167 3.46 -6.14 15.59
C LEU A 167 4.95 -5.82 15.41
N SER A 168 5.60 -6.52 14.47
CA SER A 168 6.97 -6.17 14.06
C SER A 168 7.03 -4.74 13.52
N GLU A 169 8.16 -4.04 13.64
CA GLU A 169 8.35 -2.77 12.94
C GLU A 169 8.44 -2.98 11.43
N GLU A 170 9.03 -4.10 11.00
CA GLU A 170 9.11 -4.47 9.60
C GLU A 170 7.79 -5.09 9.12
N LYS A 171 7.15 -4.42 8.15
CA LYS A 171 5.96 -4.93 7.47
C LYS A 171 6.36 -5.97 6.42
N ASN A 172 5.70 -7.13 6.43
CA ASN A 172 5.86 -8.09 5.34
C ASN A 172 5.03 -7.64 4.14
N LYS A 173 5.68 -7.05 3.13
CA LYS A 173 5.02 -6.51 1.93
C LYS A 173 4.47 -7.59 0.98
N GLU A 174 5.00 -8.81 1.05
CA GLU A 174 4.60 -9.92 0.16
C GLU A 174 3.39 -10.69 0.68
N ALA A 175 3.17 -10.69 2.01
CA ALA A 175 2.04 -11.36 2.62
C ALA A 175 0.75 -10.53 2.50
N TYR A 176 -0.37 -11.21 2.18
CA TYR A 176 -1.69 -10.55 2.18
C TYR A 176 -2.10 -10.08 3.59
N TYR A 177 -1.68 -10.78 4.63
CA TYR A 177 -1.79 -10.39 6.03
C TYR A 177 -0.65 -10.97 6.86
N GLU A 178 -0.30 -10.28 7.95
CA GLU A 178 0.63 -10.76 8.96
C GLU A 178 -0.12 -11.55 10.05
N LYS A 179 0.54 -12.52 10.69
CA LYS A 179 -0.02 -13.21 11.86
C LYS A 179 0.64 -12.68 13.12
N ALA A 180 -0.16 -12.39 14.14
CA ALA A 180 0.34 -12.00 15.45
C ALA A 180 -0.54 -12.58 16.57
N GLN A 181 0.00 -12.63 17.79
CA GLN A 181 -0.74 -13.08 18.97
C GLN A 181 -1.30 -11.87 19.73
N GLY A 182 -2.50 -12.04 20.29
CA GLY A 182 -3.13 -11.04 21.14
C GLY A 182 -3.60 -11.62 22.47
N VAL A 183 -3.63 -10.77 23.50
CA VAL A 183 -4.22 -11.09 24.80
C VAL A 183 -5.32 -10.08 25.13
N CYS A 184 -6.54 -10.56 25.31
CA CYS A 184 -7.69 -9.80 25.81
C CYS A 184 -7.52 -9.60 27.32
N LYS A 185 -7.30 -8.37 27.79
CA LYS A 185 -7.09 -8.00 29.20
C LYS A 185 -8.12 -6.99 29.70
#